data_AF-A0A4U8SW16-F1
#
_entry.id   AF-A0A4U8SW16-F1
#
_cell.length_a   1.000
_cell.length_b   1.000
_cell.length_c   1.000
_cell.angle_alpha   90.00
_cell.angle_beta   90.00
_cell.angle_gamma   90.00
#
_symmetry.space_group_name_H-M   'P 1'
#
loop_
_entity.id
_entity.type
_entity.pdbx_description
1 polymer ?
#
loop_
_entity_poly.entity_id
_entity_poly.type
_entity_poly.pdbx_seq_one_letter_code
_entity_poly.pdbx_strand_id
1 'polypeptide(L)'
;CKLNELPNDEYKYNKILSYFDTSLDTLDWEELNHNNDNKRKWKVTKEHGYYRQGIYEYATLTKEKQLNSRARMVASFLSNEAEINRYNINQMAINISWHTRRYYFDIANLTRYDDMWIEKTLACYRVAKENMTPRGFKNDK
;
A
#
# COMPACT_ATOMS: atom_id res chain seq x y z
N CYS A 1 -6.09 -10.11 -12.23
CA CYS A 1 -6.40 -8.67 -12.27
C CYS A 1 -5.79 -8.06 -13.53
N LYS A 2 -6.59 -7.79 -14.57
CA LYS A 2 -6.17 -6.86 -15.63
C LYS A 2 -6.57 -5.47 -15.17
N LEU A 3 -5.66 -4.80 -14.47
CA LEU A 3 -5.77 -3.36 -14.25
C LEU A 3 -5.43 -2.71 -15.59
N ASN A 4 -6.36 -1.95 -16.15
CA ASN A 4 -6.11 -1.20 -17.37
C ASN A 4 -4.92 -0.27 -17.13
N GLU A 5 -3.89 -0.38 -17.96
CA GLU A 5 -2.80 0.60 -18.01
C GLU A 5 -3.38 1.89 -18.58
N LEU A 6 -3.78 2.81 -17.70
CA LEU A 6 -4.14 4.16 -18.08
C LEU A 6 -2.86 4.93 -18.50
N PRO A 7 -2.95 5.89 -19.46
CA PRO A 7 -1.83 6.74 -19.86
C PRO A 7 -1.12 7.37 -18.66
N ASN A 8 0.20 7.45 -18.68
CA ASN A 8 0.97 8.07 -17.59
C ASN A 8 0.95 9.60 -17.71
N ASP A 9 -0.23 10.21 -17.54
CA ASP A 9 -0.46 11.65 -17.64
C ASP A 9 -0.98 12.25 -16.32
N GLU A 10 -0.89 13.58 -16.22
CA GLU A 10 -1.32 14.33 -15.03
C GLU A 10 -2.80 14.08 -14.69
N TYR A 11 -3.66 13.95 -15.70
CA TYR A 11 -5.08 13.67 -15.53
C TYR A 11 -5.30 12.37 -14.75
N LYS A 12 -4.57 11.30 -15.07
CA LYS A 12 -4.62 10.04 -14.33
C LYS A 12 -4.19 10.21 -12.88
N TYR A 13 -3.10 10.93 -12.62
CA TYR A 13 -2.64 11.16 -11.25
C TYR A 13 -3.69 11.92 -10.44
N ASN A 14 -4.18 13.04 -10.97
CA ASN A 14 -5.20 13.86 -10.32
C ASN A 14 -6.52 13.10 -10.13
N LYS A 15 -6.91 12.23 -11.07
CA LYS A 15 -8.10 11.38 -10.90
C LYS A 15 -7.96 10.44 -9.70
N ILE A 16 -6.79 9.86 -9.49
CA ILE A 16 -6.54 8.99 -8.32
C ILE A 16 -6.45 9.82 -7.04
N LEU A 17 -5.77 10.97 -7.08
CA LEU A 17 -5.63 11.85 -5.92
C LEU A 17 -6.96 12.48 -5.49
N SER A 18 -7.93 12.59 -6.40
CA SER A 18 -9.27 13.04 -6.02
C SER A 18 -9.94 12.12 -5.00
N TYR A 19 -9.59 10.82 -4.94
CA TYR A 19 -10.05 9.93 -3.86
C TYR A 19 -9.49 10.31 -2.49
N PHE A 20 -8.43 11.14 -2.43
CA PHE A 20 -7.81 11.69 -1.23
C PHE A 20 -8.16 13.18 -1.01
N ASP A 21 -9.11 13.73 -1.77
CA ASP A 21 -9.49 15.14 -1.75
C ASP A 21 -8.30 16.08 -2.07
N THR A 22 -7.40 15.63 -2.95
CA THR A 22 -6.19 16.37 -3.36
C THR A 22 -5.88 16.18 -4.85
N SER A 23 -4.80 16.80 -5.31
CA SER A 23 -4.26 16.75 -6.67
C SER A 23 -2.75 16.89 -6.60
N LEU A 24 -2.02 16.66 -7.70
CA LEU A 24 -0.57 16.86 -7.75
C LEU A 24 -0.15 18.29 -7.33
N ASP A 25 -1.00 19.28 -7.61
CA ASP A 25 -0.74 20.69 -7.28
C ASP A 25 -1.03 21.04 -5.82
N THR A 26 -1.98 20.34 -5.20
CA THR A 26 -2.44 20.63 -3.83
C THR A 26 -1.90 19.65 -2.81
N LEU A 27 -1.18 18.62 -3.25
CA LEU A 27 -0.55 17.65 -2.39
C LEU A 27 0.58 18.32 -1.61
N ASP A 28 0.63 18.09 -0.30
CA ASP A 28 1.67 18.61 0.57
C ASP A 28 2.97 17.81 0.36
N TRP A 29 3.73 18.18 -0.67
CA TRP A 29 4.99 17.53 -1.02
C TRP A 29 6.04 17.68 0.08
N GLU A 30 6.03 18.78 0.82
CA GLU A 30 6.93 18.96 1.96
C GLU A 30 6.60 17.91 3.02
N GLU A 31 5.33 17.79 3.42
CA GLU A 31 4.91 16.78 4.39
C GLU A 31 5.23 15.34 3.94
N LEU A 32 5.13 15.04 2.64
CA LEU A 32 5.49 13.73 2.09
C LEU A 32 6.99 13.46 2.12
N ASN A 33 7.82 14.49 1.98
CA ASN A 33 9.27 14.38 1.98
C ASN A 33 9.87 14.41 3.39
N HIS A 34 9.14 14.98 4.37
CA HIS A 34 9.59 15.12 5.75
C HIS A 34 9.11 13.96 6.63
N ASN A 35 10.09 13.27 7.23
CA ASN A 35 9.89 12.02 7.97
C ASN A 35 9.50 12.23 9.44
N ASN A 36 8.69 13.26 9.73
CA ASN A 36 8.35 13.61 11.12
C ASN A 36 7.58 12.47 11.83
N ASP A 37 6.91 11.61 11.06
CA ASP A 37 6.25 10.39 11.53
C ASP A 37 6.96 9.11 11.01
N ASN A 38 8.29 9.05 11.07
CA ASN A 38 9.18 7.87 10.94
C ASN A 38 8.99 6.88 9.74
N LYS A 39 8.06 7.07 8.80
CA LYS A 39 7.76 6.10 7.73
C LYS A 39 7.15 6.69 6.45
N ARG A 40 7.28 7.99 6.16
CA ARG A 40 6.67 8.53 4.93
C ARG A 40 7.57 8.35 3.72
N LYS A 41 8.84 8.78 3.80
CA LYS A 41 9.82 8.60 2.72
C LYS A 41 10.89 7.57 3.08
N TRP A 42 11.21 6.68 2.15
CA TRP A 42 12.30 5.72 2.30
C TRP A 42 13.02 5.45 0.98
N LYS A 43 14.27 4.98 1.09
CA LYS A 43 15.02 4.44 -0.04
C LYS A 43 14.55 3.03 -0.34
N VAL A 44 14.18 2.75 -1.58
CA VAL A 44 13.75 1.43 -2.03
C VAL A 44 14.99 0.54 -2.15
N THR A 45 15.05 -0.53 -1.36
CA THR A 45 16.17 -1.49 -1.41
C THR A 45 15.99 -2.48 -2.54
N LYS A 46 17.10 -3.10 -2.96
CA LYS A 46 17.10 -4.11 -4.04
C LYS A 46 16.22 -5.32 -3.73
N GLU A 47 15.99 -5.65 -2.45
CA GLU A 47 15.10 -6.75 -2.08
C GLU A 47 13.61 -6.41 -2.24
N HIS A 48 13.26 -5.13 -2.39
CA HIS A 48 11.87 -4.70 -2.52
C HIS A 48 11.34 -5.02 -3.92
N GLY A 49 10.14 -5.61 -4.03
CA GLY A 49 9.58 -6.08 -5.30
C GLY A 49 9.35 -5.01 -6.37
N TYR A 50 9.33 -3.73 -5.96
CA TYR A 50 9.22 -2.57 -6.86
C TYR A 50 10.57 -2.01 -7.29
N TYR A 51 11.71 -2.48 -6.77
CA TYR A 51 12.99 -1.89 -7.12
C TYR A 51 13.30 -2.02 -8.61
N ARG A 52 13.68 -0.89 -9.21
CA ARG A 52 14.21 -0.79 -10.57
C ARG A 52 15.32 0.25 -10.53
N GLN A 53 16.56 -0.17 -10.78
CA GLN A 53 17.72 0.72 -10.73
C GLN A 53 17.53 1.90 -11.69
N GLY A 54 17.77 3.12 -11.21
CA GLY A 54 17.58 4.35 -11.97
C GLY A 54 16.14 4.75 -12.27
N ILE A 55 15.13 4.01 -11.76
CA ILE A 55 13.70 4.29 -12.00
C ILE A 55 12.93 4.41 -10.67
N TYR A 56 13.11 3.48 -9.74
CA TYR A 56 12.39 3.44 -8.45
C TYR A 56 13.38 3.24 -7.30
N GLU A 57 14.01 4.33 -6.88
CA GLU A 57 15.04 4.34 -5.83
C GLU A 57 14.54 4.95 -4.51
N TYR A 58 13.49 5.77 -4.58
CA TYR A 58 12.84 6.38 -3.44
C TYR A 58 11.34 6.18 -3.55
N ALA A 59 10.70 6.08 -2.39
CA ALA A 59 9.26 6.01 -2.31
C ALA A 59 8.73 6.86 -1.17
N THR A 60 7.53 7.41 -1.35
CA THR A 60 6.77 8.06 -0.28
C THR A 60 5.30 7.62 -0.26
N LEU A 61 4.62 7.83 0.86
CA LEU A 61 3.22 7.48 1.10
C LEU A 61 2.42 8.69 1.57
N THR A 62 1.19 8.83 1.08
CA THR A 62 0.21 9.74 1.67
C THR A 62 -0.12 9.32 3.11
N LYS A 63 -0.77 10.22 3.85
CA LYS A 63 -1.53 9.80 5.03
C LYS A 63 -2.57 8.75 4.64
N GLU A 64 -2.83 7.84 5.57
CA GLU A 64 -3.89 6.85 5.43
C GLU A 64 -5.26 7.56 5.45
N LYS A 65 -6.07 7.34 4.41
CA LYS A 65 -7.45 7.83 4.34
C LYS A 65 -8.40 6.70 4.70
N GLN A 66 -9.18 6.91 5.75
CA GLN A 66 -10.30 6.03 6.10
C GLN A 66 -11.44 6.24 5.10
N LEU A 67 -11.85 5.18 4.40
CA LEU A 67 -12.98 5.23 3.47
C LEU A 67 -14.32 4.96 4.16
N ASN A 68 -14.31 4.04 5.13
CA ASN A 68 -15.45 3.67 5.97
C ASN A 68 -14.92 2.86 7.17
N SER A 69 -15.76 2.35 8.06
CA SER A 69 -15.33 1.58 9.25
C SER A 69 -14.46 0.33 8.99
N ARG A 70 -14.33 -0.13 7.74
CA ARG A 70 -13.60 -1.35 7.40
C ARG A 70 -12.48 -1.14 6.38
N ALA A 71 -12.52 -0.09 5.57
CA ALA A 71 -11.58 0.11 4.47
C ALA A 71 -10.75 1.37 4.66
N ARG A 72 -9.46 1.25 4.33
CA ARG A 72 -8.49 2.32 4.35
C ARG A 72 -7.67 2.29 3.08
N MET A 73 -7.20 3.46 2.64
CA MET A 73 -6.38 3.59 1.46
C MET A 73 -5.19 4.50 1.69
N VAL A 74 -4.12 4.22 0.97
CA VAL A 74 -2.91 5.04 0.92
C VAL A 74 -2.39 5.05 -0.51
N ALA A 75 -1.95 6.22 -1.00
CA ALA A 75 -1.24 6.31 -2.26
C ALA A 75 0.27 6.28 -2.00
N SER A 76 0.97 5.51 -2.82
CA SER A 76 2.43 5.43 -2.84
C SER A 76 2.95 6.08 -4.11
N PHE A 77 4.02 6.86 -3.99
CA PHE A 77 4.74 7.47 -5.10
C PHE A 77 6.15 6.91 -5.14
N LEU A 78 6.63 6.53 -6.32
CA LEU A 78 8.00 6.07 -6.54
C LEU A 78 8.71 7.01 -7.49
N SER A 79 9.97 7.30 -7.17
CA SER A 79 10.85 8.17 -7.94
C SER A 79 12.28 7.61 -7.95
N ASN A 80 13.07 8.02 -8.92
CA ASN A 80 14.53 7.91 -8.88
C ASN A 80 15.19 9.02 -8.05
N GLU A 81 14.47 10.08 -7.70
CA GLU A 81 14.97 11.23 -6.94
C GLU A 81 14.60 11.18 -5.46
N ALA A 82 15.51 11.68 -4.62
CA ALA A 82 15.34 11.66 -3.16
C ALA A 82 14.29 12.66 -2.67
N GLU A 83 14.06 13.74 -3.40
CA GLU A 83 13.04 14.74 -3.10
C GLU A 83 11.90 14.61 -4.10
N ILE A 84 10.84 13.93 -3.69
CA ILE A 84 9.74 13.56 -4.59
C ILE A 84 8.81 14.77 -4.74
N ASN A 85 8.51 15.15 -5.98
CA ASN A 85 7.61 16.25 -6.30
C ASN A 85 6.76 15.90 -7.53
N ARG A 86 5.82 16.76 -7.91
CA ARG A 86 4.89 16.50 -9.03
C ARG A 86 5.54 16.17 -10.38
N TYR A 87 6.81 16.53 -10.59
CA TYR A 87 7.50 16.38 -11.88
C TYR A 87 8.35 15.12 -12.01
N ASN A 88 8.77 14.52 -10.89
CA ASN A 88 9.72 13.41 -10.89
C ASN A 88 9.10 12.07 -10.42
N ILE A 89 7.77 11.97 -10.45
CA ILE A 89 7.07 10.72 -10.14
C ILE A 89 7.18 9.78 -11.33
N ASN A 90 7.81 8.63 -11.12
CA ASN A 90 7.88 7.58 -12.12
C ASN A 90 6.68 6.64 -12.04
N GLN A 91 6.11 6.45 -10.84
CA GLN A 91 4.93 5.61 -10.63
C GLN A 91 4.12 6.06 -9.41
N MET A 92 2.81 5.92 -9.51
CA MET A 92 1.90 5.94 -8.36
C MET A 92 1.11 4.63 -8.26
N ALA A 93 0.94 4.13 -7.04
CA ALA A 93 0.11 2.97 -6.74
C ALA A 93 -0.81 3.23 -5.55
N ILE A 94 -2.05 2.73 -5.63
CA ILE A 94 -3.02 2.78 -4.53
C ILE A 94 -2.95 1.46 -3.78
N ASN A 95 -2.73 1.54 -2.47
CA ASN A 95 -2.81 0.40 -1.57
C ASN A 95 -4.10 0.52 -0.77
N ILE A 96 -4.97 -0.48 -0.91
CA ILE A 96 -6.20 -0.59 -0.13
C ILE A 96 -6.03 -1.73 0.86
N SER A 97 -6.38 -1.46 2.11
CA SER A 97 -6.48 -2.46 3.17
C SER A 97 -7.91 -2.51 3.69
N TRP A 98 -8.39 -3.72 3.98
CA TRP A 98 -9.69 -3.91 4.59
C TRP A 98 -9.65 -4.87 5.79
N HIS A 99 -10.37 -4.45 6.83
CA HIS A 99 -10.73 -5.25 7.99
C HIS A 99 -11.77 -6.28 7.58
N THR A 100 -11.41 -7.56 7.67
CA THR A 100 -12.30 -8.64 7.21
C THR A 100 -13.39 -8.98 8.21
N ARG A 101 -13.24 -8.58 9.49
CA ARG A 101 -14.02 -9.07 10.63
C ARG A 101 -14.04 -10.60 10.76
N ARG A 102 -13.06 -11.27 10.15
CA ARG A 102 -12.82 -12.70 10.33
C ARG A 102 -11.71 -12.84 11.35
N TYR A 103 -12.04 -13.42 12.49
CA TYR A 103 -11.12 -13.68 13.57
C TYR A 103 -10.71 -15.14 13.52
N TYR A 104 -9.45 -15.41 13.81
CA TYR A 104 -8.96 -16.77 14.03
C TYR A 104 -8.26 -16.83 15.38
N PHE A 105 -8.28 -18.01 15.95
CA PHE A 105 -7.61 -18.32 17.19
C PHE A 105 -6.19 -18.74 16.88
N ASP A 106 -5.20 -18.05 17.44
CA ASP A 106 -3.79 -18.38 17.30
C ASP A 106 -3.22 -18.78 18.67
N ILE A 107 -2.97 -20.07 18.86
CA ILE A 107 -2.36 -20.60 20.09
C ILE A 107 -0.86 -20.59 19.87
N ALA A 108 -0.23 -19.42 20.04
CA ALA A 108 1.20 -19.29 19.82
C ALA A 108 2.05 -19.92 20.94
N ASN A 109 1.50 -20.18 22.14
CA ASN A 109 2.16 -20.94 23.21
C ASN A 109 1.15 -21.35 24.31
N LEU A 110 1.01 -22.66 24.57
CA LEU A 110 0.19 -23.24 25.66
C LEU A 110 0.65 -22.84 27.09
N THR A 111 1.70 -22.02 27.22
CA THR A 111 2.32 -21.64 28.49
C THR A 111 2.12 -20.18 28.88
N ARG A 112 1.47 -19.35 28.03
CA ARG A 112 1.09 -17.97 28.36
C ARG A 112 -0.37 -17.73 28.03
N TYR A 113 -1.09 -17.22 29.02
CA TYR A 113 -2.55 -16.98 29.08
C TYR A 113 -3.04 -15.82 28.19
N ASP A 114 -2.45 -15.63 27.01
CA ASP A 114 -2.87 -14.58 26.08
C ASP A 114 -3.58 -15.20 24.87
N ASP A 115 -4.76 -15.77 25.13
CA ASP A 115 -5.70 -16.22 24.11
C ASP A 115 -6.18 -14.98 23.31
N MET A 116 -5.51 -14.65 22.22
CA MET A 116 -5.83 -13.46 21.41
C MET A 116 -6.63 -13.84 20.15
N TRP A 117 -7.85 -13.32 20.06
CA TRP A 117 -8.59 -13.30 18.78
C TRP A 117 -7.94 -12.28 17.85
N ILE A 118 -7.21 -12.76 16.83
CA ILE A 118 -6.54 -11.89 15.86
C ILE A 118 -7.46 -11.64 14.67
N GLU A 119 -7.79 -10.38 14.39
CA GLU A 119 -8.52 -10.02 13.17
C GLU A 119 -7.61 -10.13 11.94
N LYS A 120 -8.06 -10.84 10.89
CA LYS A 120 -7.34 -10.85 9.62
C LYS A 120 -7.52 -9.52 8.88
N THR A 121 -6.42 -8.84 8.57
CA THR A 121 -6.38 -7.75 7.58
C THR A 121 -5.99 -8.31 6.21
N LEU A 122 -6.79 -8.00 5.20
CA LEU A 122 -6.45 -8.27 3.80
C LEU A 122 -5.98 -6.97 3.14
N ALA A 123 -4.91 -7.06 2.36
CA ALA A 123 -4.34 -5.96 1.60
C ALA A 123 -3.94 -6.49 0.21
N CYS A 124 -3.96 -5.64 -0.82
CA CYS A 124 -3.68 -6.06 -2.20
C CYS A 124 -2.36 -6.83 -2.36
N TYR A 125 -1.28 -6.41 -1.69
CA TYR A 125 0.00 -7.12 -1.74
C TYR A 125 -0.05 -8.51 -1.09
N ARG A 126 -0.93 -8.72 -0.10
CA ARG A 126 -1.17 -10.03 0.54
C ARG A 126 -2.00 -10.93 -0.35
N VAL A 127 -2.98 -10.39 -1.08
CA VAL A 127 -3.81 -11.16 -2.03
C VAL A 127 -2.98 -11.73 -3.16
N ALA A 128 -2.02 -10.96 -3.71
CA ALA A 128 -1.11 -11.44 -4.75
C ALA A 128 -0.19 -12.57 -4.23
N LYS A 129 0.20 -12.54 -2.96
CA LYS A 129 1.02 -13.59 -2.32
C LYS A 129 0.22 -14.82 -1.91
N GLU A 130 -1.05 -14.65 -1.51
CA GLU A 130 -1.93 -15.75 -1.06
C GLU A 130 -2.66 -16.47 -2.20
N ASN A 131 -2.53 -16.00 -3.45
CA ASN A 131 -3.03 -16.62 -4.69
C ASN A 131 -4.16 -17.64 -4.47
N MET A 132 -5.30 -17.13 -4.02
CA MET A 132 -6.62 -17.77 -4.04
C MET A 132 -6.69 -19.26 -3.67
N THR A 133 -5.86 -19.79 -2.77
CA THR A 133 -6.11 -21.14 -2.26
C THR A 133 -7.28 -21.02 -1.26
N PRO A 134 -8.49 -21.53 -1.57
CA PRO A 134 -9.54 -21.54 -0.58
C PRO A 134 -9.08 -22.50 0.52
N ARG A 135 -8.86 -22.01 1.74
CA ARG A 135 -8.61 -22.91 2.88
C ARG A 135 -9.88 -23.74 3.08
N GLY A 136 -9.84 -24.99 2.63
CA GLY A 136 -11.00 -25.89 2.56
C GLY A 136 -11.07 -26.73 1.29
N PHE A 137 -10.31 -26.44 0.23
CA PHE A 137 -10.14 -27.38 -0.89
C PHE A 137 -9.29 -28.56 -0.41
N LYS A 138 -9.94 -29.67 -0.06
CA LYS A 138 -9.27 -30.97 -0.04
C LYS A 138 -8.86 -31.27 -1.47
N ASN A 139 -7.57 -31.38 -1.73
CA ASN A 139 -7.11 -32.18 -2.85
C ASN A 139 -7.41 -33.64 -2.49
N ASP A 140 -8.64 -34.06 -2.70
CA ASP A 140 -8.93 -35.48 -2.85
C ASP A 140 -8.31 -35.89 -4.19
N LYS A 141 -7.51 -36.95 -4.15
CA LYS A 141 -6.68 -37.49 -5.22
C LYS A 141 -7.41 -37.67 -6.56
#